data_AF-A0A535ACM2-F1
#
_entry.id   AF-A0A535ACM2-F1
#
_cell.length_a   1.000
_cell.length_b   1.000
_cell.length_c   1.000
_cell.angle_alpha   90.00
_cell.angle_beta   90.00
_cell.angle_gamma   90.00
#
_symmetry.space_group_name_H-M   'P 1'
#
loop_
_entity.id
_entity.type
_entity.pdbx_description
1 polymer ?
#
loop_
_entity_poly.entity_id
_entity_poly.type
_entity_poly.pdbx_seq_one_letter_code
_entity_poly.pdbx_strand_id
1 'polypeptide(L)'
;MNREFTWTDPYDDWTDDEIDEHFAKLFRQRPGTVAVSLRIAPDLLSRVKRQATRAGVPYQTFMKGVLEAGIARLERRPVKPKRSPRTAARSR
;
A
#
# COMPACT_ATOMS: atom_id res chain seq x y z
N MET A 1 15.57 -22.85 -37.02
CA MET A 1 15.21 -21.48 -37.44
C MET A 1 14.86 -20.72 -36.16
N ASN A 2 15.84 -20.04 -35.56
CA ASN A 2 15.67 -19.35 -34.28
C ASN A 2 14.95 -18.02 -34.55
N ARG A 3 13.81 -17.77 -33.88
CA ARG A 3 13.18 -16.45 -33.88
C ARG A 3 13.89 -15.60 -32.85
N GLU A 4 14.61 -14.59 -33.31
CA GLU A 4 15.10 -13.52 -32.46
C GLU A 4 13.89 -12.71 -31.98
N PHE A 5 13.68 -12.64 -30.67
CA PHE A 5 12.75 -11.68 -30.07
C PHE A 5 13.45 -10.33 -30.08
N THR A 6 13.20 -9.53 -31.11
CA THR A 6 13.54 -8.11 -31.10
C THR A 6 12.60 -7.43 -30.10
N TRP A 7 13.13 -7.11 -28.92
CA TRP A 7 12.45 -6.20 -28.00
C TRP A 7 12.45 -4.82 -28.66
N THR A 8 11.27 -4.33 -29.03
CA THR A 8 11.08 -2.97 -29.51
C THR A 8 10.96 -2.06 -28.31
N ASP A 9 11.88 -1.11 -28.19
CA ASP A 9 11.79 -0.07 -27.17
C ASP A 9 10.56 0.80 -27.47
N PRO A 10 9.57 0.90 -26.57
CA PRO A 10 8.40 1.74 -26.79
C PRO A 10 8.71 3.24 -26.86
N TYR A 11 9.96 3.65 -26.59
CA TYR A 11 10.42 5.04 -26.59
C TYR A 11 11.45 5.34 -27.70
N ASP A 12 11.67 4.42 -28.65
CA ASP A 12 12.70 4.55 -29.71
C ASP A 12 12.49 5.76 -30.64
N ASP A 13 11.23 6.19 -30.82
CA ASP A 13 10.86 7.33 -31.65
C ASP A 13 10.83 8.67 -30.89
N TRP A 14 11.12 8.68 -29.59
CA TRP A 14 11.02 9.89 -28.78
C TRP A 14 12.32 10.66 -28.77
N THR A 15 12.20 11.98 -28.87
CA THR A 15 13.32 12.89 -28.66
C THR A 15 13.67 13.00 -27.17
N ASP A 16 14.92 13.37 -26.86
CA ASP A 16 15.38 13.56 -25.48
C ASP A 16 14.47 14.52 -24.69
N ASP A 17 13.98 15.59 -25.32
CA ASP A 17 13.06 16.56 -24.70
C ASP A 17 11.69 15.93 -24.36
N GLU A 18 11.15 15.07 -25.23
CA GLU A 18 9.90 14.34 -24.99
C GLU A 18 10.04 13.30 -23.87
N ILE A 19 11.20 12.64 -23.83
CA ILE A 19 11.57 11.71 -22.76
C ILE A 19 11.65 12.47 -21.43
N ASP A 20 12.35 13.60 -21.39
CA ASP A 20 12.49 14.44 -20.20
C ASP A 20 11.16 15.00 -19.71
N GLU A 21 10.29 15.48 -20.61
CA GLU A 21 8.95 15.93 -20.25
C GLU A 21 8.09 14.79 -19.69
N HIS A 22 8.18 13.59 -20.29
CA HIS A 22 7.48 12.41 -19.80
C HIS A 22 7.94 11.99 -18.41
N PHE A 23 9.26 11.92 -18.19
CA PHE A 23 9.82 11.64 -16.87
C PHE A 23 9.44 12.71 -15.86
N ALA A 24 9.55 13.99 -16.23
CA ALA A 24 9.15 15.10 -15.37
C ALA A 24 7.67 15.01 -14.98
N LYS A 25 6.77 14.62 -15.90
CA LYS A 25 5.35 14.39 -15.62
C LYS A 25 5.14 13.21 -14.68
N LEU A 26 5.83 12.09 -14.92
CA LEU A 26 5.77 10.89 -14.08
C LEU A 26 6.21 11.17 -12.64
N PHE A 27 7.28 11.97 -12.47
CA PHE A 27 7.79 12.35 -11.15
C PHE A 27 7.09 13.57 -10.54
N ARG A 28 6.42 14.43 -11.32
CA ARG A 28 5.46 15.43 -10.81
C ARG A 28 4.21 14.77 -10.24
N GLN A 29 3.82 13.61 -10.77
CA GLN A 29 2.74 12.75 -10.25
C GLN A 29 3.19 11.87 -9.07
N ARG A 30 4.29 12.22 -8.35
CA ARG A 30 4.66 11.52 -7.12
C ARG A 30 3.41 11.39 -6.24
N PRO A 31 3.02 10.16 -5.81
CA PRO A 31 1.87 10.00 -4.95
C PRO A 31 2.12 10.87 -3.72
N GLY A 32 1.24 11.85 -3.50
CA GLY A 32 1.35 12.82 -2.42
C GLY A 32 1.18 12.12 -1.08
N THR A 33 2.22 11.45 -0.61
CA THR A 33 2.24 10.91 0.74
C THR A 33 2.19 12.09 1.69
N VAL A 34 1.16 12.15 2.51
CA VAL A 34 1.05 13.16 3.56
C VAL A 34 1.76 12.66 4.82
N ALA A 35 2.50 13.54 5.47
CA ALA A 35 3.07 13.23 6.77
C ALA A 35 1.95 13.13 7.82
N VAL A 36 1.97 12.07 8.62
CA VAL A 36 1.04 11.89 9.75
C VAL A 36 1.81 11.65 11.03
N SER A 37 1.27 12.17 12.14
CA SER A 37 1.78 11.91 13.49
C SER A 37 0.88 10.90 14.18
N LEU A 38 1.45 9.78 14.64
CA LEU A 38 0.74 8.73 15.36
C LEU A 38 1.38 8.50 16.73
N ARG A 39 0.55 8.43 17.78
CA ARG A 39 0.98 7.99 19.11
C ARG A 39 0.84 6.48 19.22
N ILE A 40 1.91 5.82 19.65
CA ILE A 40 1.96 4.37 19.84
C ILE A 40 2.69 4.04 21.14
N ALA A 41 2.33 2.91 21.76
CA ALA A 41 3.01 2.43 22.94
C ALA A 41 4.49 2.14 22.64
N PRO A 42 5.44 2.50 23.55
CA PRO A 42 6.87 2.30 23.31
C PRO A 42 7.26 0.84 23.04
N ASP A 43 6.63 -0.11 23.74
CA ASP A 43 6.85 -1.54 23.51
C ASP A 43 6.43 -1.96 22.10
N LEU A 44 5.26 -1.51 21.65
CA LEU A 44 4.77 -1.80 20.31
C LEU A 44 5.73 -1.25 19.24
N LEU A 45 6.17 -0.01 19.38
CA LEU A 45 7.17 0.58 18.46
C LEU A 45 8.45 -0.27 18.43
N SER A 46 8.94 -0.69 19.59
CA SER A 46 10.13 -1.51 19.71
C SER A 46 9.96 -2.87 19.00
N ARG A 47 8.80 -3.51 19.18
CA ARG A 47 8.47 -4.78 18.50
C ARG A 47 8.42 -4.61 16.99
N VAL A 48 7.77 -3.56 16.49
CA VAL A 48 7.68 -3.29 15.04
C VAL A 48 9.07 -3.07 14.44
N LYS A 49 9.92 -2.24 15.09
CA LYS A 49 11.29 -2.01 14.62
C LYS A 49 12.09 -3.31 14.51
N ARG A 50 12.00 -4.19 15.52
CA ARG A 50 12.67 -5.50 15.46
C ARG A 50 12.18 -6.37 14.30
N GLN A 51 10.88 -6.36 14.02
CA GLN A 51 10.34 -7.13 12.88
C GLN A 51 10.80 -6.56 11.55
N ALA A 52 10.87 -5.23 11.40
CA ALA A 52 11.44 -4.59 10.22
C ALA A 52 12.90 -5.01 9.99
N THR A 53 13.73 -4.99 11.06
CA THR A 53 15.12 -5.48 11.01
C THR A 53 15.20 -6.95 10.60
N ARG A 54 14.36 -7.82 11.18
CA ARG A 54 14.31 -9.24 10.83
C ARG A 54 13.91 -9.49 9.37
N ALA A 55 13.02 -8.65 8.84
CA ALA A 55 12.60 -8.69 7.44
C ALA A 55 13.61 -8.03 6.49
N GLY A 56 14.69 -7.43 7.00
CA GLY A 56 15.72 -6.77 6.19
C GLY A 56 15.26 -5.49 5.48
N VAL A 57 14.18 -4.85 5.95
CA VAL A 57 13.60 -3.66 5.30
C VAL A 57 13.55 -2.45 6.25
N PRO A 58 13.57 -1.21 5.71
CA PRO A 58 13.40 -0.01 6.52
C PRO A 58 12.08 -0.01 7.30
N TYR A 59 12.10 0.57 8.51
CA TYR A 59 10.93 0.65 9.39
C TYR A 59 9.70 1.26 8.69
N GLN A 60 9.88 2.34 7.92
CA GLN A 60 8.77 3.00 7.23
C GLN A 60 8.15 2.11 6.14
N THR A 61 8.99 1.40 5.38
CA THR A 61 8.53 0.42 4.37
C THR A 61 7.77 -0.73 5.01
N PHE A 62 8.30 -1.25 6.12
CA PHE A 62 7.63 -2.29 6.90
C PHE A 62 6.26 -1.82 7.42
N MET A 63 6.21 -0.62 8.02
CA MET A 63 4.97 -0.03 8.52
C MET A 63 3.93 0.19 7.43
N LYS A 64 4.34 0.67 6.25
CA LYS A 64 3.46 0.81 5.09
C LYS A 64 2.83 -0.54 4.73
N GLY A 65 3.63 -1.60 4.60
CA GLY A 65 3.12 -2.93 4.26
C GLY A 65 2.17 -3.50 5.33
N VAL A 66 2.46 -3.27 6.61
CA VAL A 66 1.56 -3.67 7.71
C VAL A 66 0.22 -2.94 7.63
N LEU A 67 0.21 -1.63 7.33
CA LEU A 67 -1.01 -0.85 7.18
C LEU A 67 -1.82 -1.32 5.97
N GLU A 68 -1.19 -1.51 4.81
CA GLU A 68 -1.84 -2.00 3.58
C GLU A 68 -2.46 -3.38 3.79
N ALA A 69 -1.73 -4.32 4.39
CA ALA A 69 -2.25 -5.64 4.71
C ALA A 69 -3.40 -5.60 5.72
N GLY A 70 -3.32 -4.68 6.71
CA GLY A 70 -4.37 -4.44 7.68
C GLY A 70 -5.68 -3.98 7.02
N ILE A 71 -5.61 -2.98 6.14
CA ILE A 71 -6.77 -2.48 5.39
C ILE A 71 -7.33 -3.55 4.46
N ALA A 72 -6.50 -4.20 3.66
CA ALA A 72 -6.94 -5.26 2.74
C ALA A 72 -7.67 -6.40 3.48
N ARG A 73 -7.22 -6.74 4.69
CA ARG A 73 -7.90 -7.75 5.53
C ARG A 73 -9.26 -7.26 6.04
N LEU A 74 -9.38 -5.98 6.39
CA LEU A 74 -10.64 -5.39 6.82
C LEU A 74 -11.65 -5.32 5.68
N GLU A 75 -11.22 -4.91 4.49
CA GLU A 75 -12.06 -4.81 3.29
C GLU A 75 -12.59 -6.18 2.83
N ARG A 76 -11.78 -7.23 2.95
CA ARG A 76 -12.20 -8.60 2.61
C ARG A 76 -13.22 -9.19 3.57
N ARG A 77 -13.39 -8.62 4.77
CA ARG A 77 -14.31 -9.13 5.78
C ARG A 77 -15.63 -8.38 5.62
N PRO A 78 -16.72 -9.00 5.13
CA PRO A 78 -18.00 -8.32 5.07
C PRO A 78 -18.37 -7.89 6.49
N VAL A 79 -18.64 -6.60 6.68
CA VAL A 79 -19.17 -6.06 7.93
C VAL A 79 -20.50 -6.75 8.15
N LYS A 80 -20.51 -7.85 8.90
CA LYS A 80 -21.75 -8.53 9.27
C LYS A 80 -22.52 -7.51 10.10
N PRO A 81 -23.69 -7.01 9.63
CA PRO A 81 -24.48 -6.10 10.44
C PRO A 81 -24.74 -6.82 11.76
N LYS A 82 -24.35 -6.17 12.87
CA LYS A 82 -24.61 -6.64 14.22
C LYS A 82 -26.13 -6.79 14.30
N ARG A 83 -26.64 -8.03 14.18
CA ARG A 83 -28.08 -8.30 14.36
C ARG A 83 -28.41 -7.79 15.75
N SER A 84 -29.11 -6.66 15.83
CA SER A 84 -29.68 -6.18 17.08
C SER A 84 -30.45 -7.35 17.70
N PRO A 85 -30.28 -7.64 18.99
CA PRO A 85 -31.14 -8.60 19.65
C PRO A 85 -32.55 -8.05 19.51
N ARG A 86 -33.38 -8.71 18.70
CA ARG A 86 -34.83 -8.47 18.71
C ARG A 86 -35.27 -8.78 20.12
N THR A 87 -35.52 -7.73 20.89
CA THR A 87 -36.27 -7.78 22.14
C THR A 87 -37.62 -8.40 21.83
N ALA A 88 -37.70 -9.72 21.92
CA ALA A 88 -38.96 -10.45 21.98
C ALA A 88 -39.46 -10.35 23.43
N ALA A 89 -39.83 -9.13 23.82
CA ALA A 89 -40.68 -8.89 24.98
C ALA A 89 -42.09 -8.61 24.44
N ARG A 90 -42.77 -9.69 24.10
CA ARG A 90 -44.22 -9.82 23.88
C ARG A 90 -44.46 -11.31 24.05
N SER A 91 -45.40 -11.82 24.83
CA SER A 91 -46.52 -11.25 25.56
C SER A 91 -47.29 -12.44 26.14
N ARG A 92 -47.93 -12.26 27.30
CA ARG A 92 -48.89 -13.15 27.99
C ARG A 92 -48.30 -14.17 28.94
#